data_AF-A0A1G7JU24-F1
#
_entry.id   AF-A0A1G7JU24-F1
#
_cell.length_a   1.000
_cell.length_b   1.000
_cell.length_c   1.000
_cell.angle_alpha   90.00
_cell.angle_beta   90.00
_cell.angle_gamma   90.00
#
_symmetry.space_group_name_H-M   'P 1'
#
loop_
_entity.id
_entity.type
_entity.pdbx_description
1 polymer ?
#
loop_
_entity_poly.entity_id
_entity_poly.type
_entity_poly.pdbx_seq_one_letter_code
_entity_poly.pdbx_strand_id
1 'polypeptide(L)'
;MSLTRRHVLASLAAGGAGALTGTGSAALLGDTETGRHSLTTGLVDLRVEYWLVDGPGAVGGIDPADPDGVVDGPRIDVPVETLDDDEPRGSMLVRFALPQPDGGANNPASLWLRTACPEPDPLAEFLELRLSSATADGTVDTTIAAGSLRDVTEQVRAGVRLDPATATDENGCLTDETFLLVEYDLGLYVGDGTTSLPLYVAATQCRNADPATNPFGPIDEEDCPPGYVCDCCWAIGKVEIDDGGFDVGRTYEFTEGVVGYGIRVTDTDGDDAVAFELVATDGGVAPPLCEVRVKGGRNEAVYGREPDTYGTTTDSLDGNTDGLVSTPANRSNGDGYGISYVLVKVCAPETGWDCPDDLVRSAASGGGPGRGR
;
A
#
# COMPACT_ATOMS: atom_id res chain seq x y z
N MET A 1 22.52 -0.97 -22.76
CA MET A 1 22.56 0.47 -22.45
C MET A 1 21.94 0.61 -21.08
N SER A 2 22.62 1.29 -20.18
CA SER A 2 22.34 1.37 -18.75
C SER A 2 21.00 2.04 -18.48
N LEU A 3 20.13 1.33 -17.76
CA LEU A 3 18.82 1.81 -17.28
C LEU A 3 19.02 2.98 -16.31
N THR A 4 18.06 3.91 -16.38
CA THR A 4 18.05 5.23 -15.76
C THR A 4 17.87 5.16 -14.25
N ARG A 5 18.49 6.13 -13.57
CA ARG A 5 18.64 6.24 -12.10
C ARG A 5 17.29 6.38 -11.41
N ARG A 6 16.91 5.40 -10.59
CA ARG A 6 15.93 5.55 -9.50
C ARG A 6 16.70 5.88 -8.23
N HIS A 7 16.35 6.95 -7.55
CA HIS A 7 16.93 7.35 -6.27
C HIS A 7 15.81 7.97 -5.44
N VAL A 8 15.23 7.20 -4.52
CA VAL A 8 14.22 7.68 -3.57
C VAL A 8 14.93 8.03 -2.27
N LEU A 9 15.27 9.30 -2.06
CA LEU A 9 15.89 9.75 -0.81
C LEU A 9 14.86 9.77 0.32
N ALA A 10 14.57 8.62 0.93
CA ALA A 10 13.75 8.54 2.13
C ALA A 10 14.54 9.05 3.36
N SER A 11 14.65 10.37 3.52
CA SER A 11 14.95 10.96 4.83
C SER A 11 13.64 11.39 5.48
N LEU A 12 13.14 10.54 6.38
CA LEU A 12 11.95 10.79 7.19
C LEU A 12 12.22 11.88 8.21
N ALA A 13 12.02 13.13 7.81
CA ALA A 13 12.10 14.27 8.71
C ALA A 13 11.04 15.32 8.36
N ALA A 14 9.86 15.24 8.99
CA ALA A 14 8.98 16.38 9.15
C ALA A 14 8.04 16.17 10.34
N GLY A 15 8.05 17.14 11.26
CA GLY A 15 7.30 17.12 12.51
C GLY A 15 5.81 17.35 12.32
N GLY A 16 5.01 16.53 13.00
CA GLY A 16 3.59 16.76 13.25
C GLY A 16 3.32 16.62 14.75
N ALA A 17 2.84 17.70 15.38
CA ALA A 17 2.44 17.70 16.79
C ALA A 17 1.06 17.04 16.93
N GLY A 18 1.02 15.76 17.30
CA GLY A 18 -0.22 15.06 17.60
C GLY A 18 -0.56 15.15 19.09
N ALA A 19 -1.49 16.04 19.46
CA ALA A 19 -2.01 16.14 20.82
C ALA A 19 -3.03 15.02 21.10
N LEU A 20 -2.86 14.30 22.21
CA LEU A 20 -3.89 13.40 22.75
C LEU A 20 -5.03 14.25 23.36
N THR A 21 -6.21 14.25 22.74
CA THR A 21 -7.40 14.94 23.27
C THR A 21 -8.51 13.96 23.65
N GLY A 22 -8.85 13.85 24.95
CA GLY A 22 -9.95 13.05 25.47
C GLY A 22 -10.36 13.49 26.89
N THR A 23 -11.64 13.83 27.09
CA THR A 23 -12.20 14.34 28.35
C THR A 23 -12.43 13.24 29.38
N GLY A 24 -11.71 13.29 30.50
CA GLY A 24 -11.95 12.50 31.71
C GLY A 24 -10.96 12.91 32.80
N SER A 25 -11.37 13.00 34.05
CA SER A 25 -10.53 13.55 35.13
C SER A 25 -9.56 12.50 35.70
N ALA A 26 -8.24 12.60 35.44
CA ALA A 26 -7.16 12.46 36.46
C ALA A 26 -5.73 12.44 35.87
N ALA A 27 -4.74 12.60 36.76
CA ALA A 27 -3.40 13.17 36.58
C ALA A 27 -2.35 12.34 35.81
N LEU A 28 -1.56 13.03 34.99
CA LEU A 28 -0.21 12.71 34.51
C LEU A 28 0.56 14.03 34.37
N LEU A 29 1.64 14.20 35.15
CA LEU A 29 2.52 15.37 35.08
C LEU A 29 3.59 15.13 34.01
N GLY A 30 3.55 15.93 32.95
CA GLY A 30 4.62 16.14 31.98
C GLY A 30 4.42 17.55 31.40
N ASP A 31 5.23 18.51 31.86
CA ASP A 31 5.13 19.92 31.50
C ASP A 31 6.07 20.24 30.34
N THR A 32 5.49 20.66 29.21
CA THR A 32 6.00 21.72 28.35
C THR A 32 4.82 22.37 27.58
N GLU A 33 4.45 23.59 28.01
CA GLU A 33 3.53 24.61 27.45
C GLU A 33 3.18 24.52 25.94
N THR A 34 1.99 24.83 25.39
CA THR A 34 0.75 25.54 25.80
C THR A 34 -0.39 25.09 24.86
N GLY A 35 -1.47 24.51 25.38
CA GLY A 35 -2.63 24.11 24.58
C GLY A 35 -3.62 23.29 25.40
N ARG A 36 -4.93 23.42 25.14
CA ARG A 36 -6.04 22.89 25.97
C ARG A 36 -5.80 21.43 26.40
N HIS A 37 -5.37 21.25 27.66
CA HIS A 37 -4.96 19.95 28.19
C HIS A 37 -6.17 19.05 28.46
N SER A 38 -6.07 17.81 28.01
CA SER A 38 -6.91 16.71 28.46
C SER A 38 -5.98 15.58 28.92
N LEU A 39 -6.39 14.83 29.95
CA LEU A 39 -5.55 13.84 30.60
C LEU A 39 -6.27 12.49 30.64
N THR A 40 -5.64 11.45 30.08
CA THR A 40 -6.15 10.07 30.10
C THR A 40 -5.51 9.29 31.24
N THR A 41 -6.30 8.79 32.20
CA THR A 41 -5.81 7.92 33.27
C THR A 41 -5.48 6.52 32.78
N GLY A 42 -4.43 5.92 33.33
CA GLY A 42 -4.08 4.53 33.05
C GLY A 42 -3.23 4.33 31.80
N LEU A 43 -2.75 5.39 31.15
CA LEU A 43 -1.70 5.29 30.15
C LEU A 43 -0.39 4.83 30.79
N VAL A 44 0.26 3.84 30.17
CA VAL A 44 1.57 3.32 30.57
C VAL A 44 2.60 3.84 29.58
N ASP A 45 3.77 4.22 30.09
CA ASP A 45 4.92 4.53 29.24
C ASP A 45 5.39 3.27 28.51
N LEU A 46 5.84 3.41 27.27
CA LEU A 46 6.25 2.30 26.43
C LEU A 46 7.71 2.49 26.03
N ARG A 47 8.50 1.46 26.30
CA ARG A 47 9.82 1.31 25.70
C ARG A 47 9.66 0.45 24.47
N VAL A 48 9.96 1.02 23.32
CA VAL A 48 9.84 0.35 22.03
C VAL A 48 11.24 0.09 21.50
N GLU A 49 11.50 -1.14 21.09
CA GLU A 49 12.77 -1.53 20.48
C GLU A 49 12.51 -2.07 19.09
N TYR A 50 13.46 -1.91 18.18
CA TYR A 50 13.29 -2.38 16.81
C TYR A 50 14.54 -3.00 16.20
N TRP A 51 14.30 -3.84 15.19
CA TRP A 51 15.31 -4.48 14.35
C TRP A 51 14.92 -4.32 12.88
N LEU A 52 15.85 -3.91 12.04
CA LEU A 52 15.74 -3.98 10.59
C LEU A 52 16.08 -5.42 10.18
N VAL A 53 15.06 -6.16 9.75
CA VAL A 53 15.16 -7.60 9.48
C VAL A 53 15.61 -7.88 8.06
N ASP A 54 15.17 -7.07 7.11
CA ASP A 54 15.53 -7.17 5.70
C ASP A 54 15.49 -5.79 5.03
N GLY A 55 16.16 -5.66 3.90
CA GLY A 55 16.24 -4.44 3.11
C GLY A 55 17.35 -3.47 3.53
N PRO A 56 17.32 -2.24 3.00
CA PRO A 56 18.36 -1.25 3.23
C PRO A 56 18.57 -0.94 4.73
N GLY A 57 19.83 -0.95 5.16
CA GLY A 57 20.21 -0.70 6.55
C GLY A 57 20.12 -1.91 7.49
N ALA A 58 19.56 -3.05 7.04
CA ALA A 58 19.50 -4.26 7.85
C ALA A 58 20.91 -4.81 8.16
N VAL A 59 21.24 -4.95 9.44
CA VAL A 59 22.56 -5.41 9.91
C VAL A 59 22.44 -6.68 10.74
N GLY A 60 22.62 -7.83 10.09
CA GLY A 60 22.60 -9.12 10.78
C GLY A 60 21.19 -9.70 10.94
N GLY A 61 20.96 -10.52 11.97
CA GLY A 61 19.65 -11.12 12.24
C GLY A 61 19.08 -10.60 13.56
N ILE A 62 17.88 -11.03 13.91
CA ILE A 62 17.21 -10.58 15.14
C ILE A 62 17.94 -11.13 16.37
N ASP A 63 18.62 -10.25 17.12
CA ASP A 63 19.11 -10.51 18.47
C ASP A 63 18.31 -9.68 19.49
N PRO A 64 17.40 -10.29 20.26
CA PRO A 64 16.57 -9.59 21.25
C PRO A 64 17.35 -8.80 22.31
N ALA A 65 18.65 -9.07 22.48
CA ALA A 65 19.52 -8.36 23.42
C ALA A 65 20.22 -7.14 22.81
N ASP A 66 20.23 -6.99 21.48
CA ASP A 66 20.93 -5.94 20.75
C ASP A 66 20.02 -5.33 19.66
N PRO A 67 19.08 -4.43 20.03
CA PRO A 67 18.21 -3.75 19.08
C PRO A 67 18.96 -2.70 18.25
N ASP A 68 18.56 -2.53 16.99
CA ASP A 68 19.09 -1.49 16.11
C ASP A 68 18.73 -0.09 16.60
N GLY A 69 17.61 0.05 17.31
CA GLY A 69 17.26 1.27 18.00
C GLY A 69 16.19 1.12 19.07
N VAL A 70 16.07 2.16 19.88
CA VAL A 70 15.14 2.27 21.00
C VAL A 70 14.39 3.60 20.89
N VAL A 71 13.07 3.55 20.99
CA VAL A 71 12.18 4.70 20.99
C VAL A 71 11.52 4.77 22.36
N ASP A 72 11.70 5.90 23.04
CA ASP A 72 11.02 6.23 24.29
C ASP A 72 9.90 7.24 23.98
N GLY A 73 8.65 6.79 24.07
CA GLY A 73 7.46 7.64 23.86
C GLY A 73 6.39 7.04 22.94
N PRO A 74 5.29 7.77 22.72
CA PRO A 74 4.09 7.24 22.07
C PRO A 74 4.14 7.29 20.54
N ARG A 75 5.25 7.72 19.93
CA ARG A 75 5.41 7.83 18.48
C ARG A 75 6.65 7.08 18.04
N ILE A 76 6.47 6.16 17.11
CA ILE A 76 7.54 5.45 16.41
C ILE A 76 7.55 5.96 14.97
N ASP A 77 8.70 6.44 14.54
CA ASP A 77 8.95 6.69 13.12
C ASP A 77 9.61 5.42 12.56
N VAL A 78 9.00 4.79 11.56
CA VAL A 78 9.55 3.59 10.90
C VAL A 78 10.77 4.01 10.10
N PRO A 79 12.02 3.64 10.46
CA PRO A 79 13.21 4.08 9.76
C PRO A 79 13.37 3.26 8.48
N VAL A 80 12.71 3.72 7.41
CA VAL A 80 12.90 3.17 6.07
C VAL A 80 14.05 3.92 5.41
N GLU A 81 15.14 3.22 5.13
CA GLU A 81 16.24 3.75 4.32
C GLU A 81 15.84 3.84 2.83
N THR A 82 16.73 4.34 1.97
CA THR A 82 16.42 4.54 0.54
C THR A 82 16.11 3.21 -0.14
N LEU A 83 14.90 3.08 -0.69
CA LEU A 83 14.49 1.95 -1.52
C LEU A 83 14.76 2.26 -2.99
N ASP A 84 15.23 1.26 -3.74
CA ASP A 84 15.49 1.35 -5.17
C ASP A 84 15.25 0.02 -5.89
N ASP A 85 15.70 -0.11 -7.14
CA ASP A 85 15.50 -1.32 -7.94
C ASP A 85 16.26 -2.53 -7.45
N ASP A 86 17.41 -2.31 -6.81
CA ASP A 86 18.25 -3.37 -6.28
C ASP A 86 17.71 -3.81 -4.91
N GLU A 87 17.15 -2.87 -4.14
CA GLU A 87 16.57 -3.10 -2.81
C GLU A 87 15.16 -2.48 -2.69
N PRO A 88 14.13 -3.04 -3.36
CA PRO A 88 12.79 -2.44 -3.42
C PRO A 88 11.94 -2.70 -2.18
N ARG A 89 12.41 -3.58 -1.29
CA ARG A 89 11.64 -4.12 -0.17
C ARG A 89 12.47 -4.09 1.11
N GLY A 90 11.78 -4.12 2.24
CA GLY A 90 12.40 -4.32 3.53
C GLY A 90 11.38 -4.68 4.60
N SER A 91 11.90 -4.96 5.80
CA SER A 91 11.06 -5.27 6.94
C SER A 91 11.70 -4.85 8.26
N MET A 92 10.84 -4.50 9.22
CA MET A 92 11.20 -4.05 10.55
C MET A 92 10.37 -4.79 11.58
N LEU A 93 11.03 -5.41 12.55
CA LEU A 93 10.39 -5.99 13.72
C LEU A 93 10.41 -4.98 14.86
N VAL A 94 9.25 -4.76 15.48
CA VAL A 94 9.06 -3.83 16.59
C VAL A 94 8.63 -4.61 17.82
N ARG A 95 9.38 -4.49 18.92
CA ARG A 95 9.02 -5.00 20.23
C ARG A 95 8.39 -3.91 21.09
N PHE A 96 7.21 -4.20 21.61
CA PHE A 96 6.57 -3.41 22.66
C PHE A 96 6.74 -4.14 24.00
N ALA A 97 7.45 -3.52 24.95
CA ALA A 97 7.61 -4.07 26.29
C ALA A 97 7.00 -3.13 27.34
N LEU A 98 6.26 -3.70 28.28
CA LEU A 98 5.78 -2.94 29.44
C LEU A 98 6.93 -2.73 30.44
N PRO A 99 7.14 -1.50 30.95
CA PRO A 99 8.25 -1.20 31.85
C PRO A 99 8.14 -2.02 33.14
N GLN A 100 9.14 -2.88 33.40
CA GLN A 100 9.19 -3.70 34.61
C GLN A 100 9.76 -2.90 35.80
N PRO A 101 9.02 -2.73 36.91
CA PRO A 101 9.63 -2.29 38.15
C PRO A 101 10.46 -3.43 38.75
N ASP A 102 11.66 -3.12 39.26
CA ASP A 102 12.54 -4.08 39.92
C ASP A 102 11.78 -4.92 40.98
N GLY A 103 11.57 -6.20 40.70
CA GLY A 103 10.96 -7.17 41.62
C GLY A 103 9.42 -7.17 41.69
N GLY A 104 8.72 -6.56 40.72
CA GLY A 104 7.24 -6.56 40.63
C GLY A 104 6.69 -7.19 39.35
N ALA A 105 5.45 -7.70 39.41
CA ALA A 105 4.71 -8.12 38.21
C ALA A 105 4.14 -6.88 37.50
N ASN A 106 4.27 -6.83 36.17
CA ASN A 106 3.71 -5.77 35.33
C ASN A 106 2.20 -5.63 35.53
N ASN A 107 1.71 -4.39 35.43
CA ASN A 107 0.27 -4.16 35.34
C ASN A 107 -0.17 -4.45 33.90
N PRO A 108 -1.05 -5.44 33.66
CA PRO A 108 -1.43 -5.78 32.29
C PRO A 108 -2.05 -4.59 31.57
N ALA A 109 -1.76 -4.44 30.28
CA ALA A 109 -2.23 -3.32 29.48
C ALA A 109 -2.82 -3.77 28.14
N SER A 110 -3.82 -3.06 27.63
CA SER A 110 -4.23 -3.19 26.24
C SER A 110 -3.41 -2.23 25.38
N LEU A 111 -2.85 -2.74 24.29
CA LEU A 111 -2.00 -1.97 23.39
C LEU A 111 -2.81 -1.55 22.18
N TRP A 112 -2.72 -0.28 21.81
CA TRP A 112 -3.42 0.31 20.68
C TRP A 112 -2.44 1.00 19.75
N LEU A 113 -2.67 0.85 18.47
CA LEU A 113 -1.88 1.42 17.39
C LEU A 113 -2.78 2.27 16.49
N ARG A 114 -2.34 3.46 16.12
CA ARG A 114 -2.90 4.21 14.99
C ARG A 114 -1.80 4.83 14.15
N THR A 115 -2.16 5.33 12.98
CA THR A 115 -1.28 6.20 12.18
C THR A 115 -2.03 7.45 11.73
N ALA A 116 -1.37 8.32 10.98
CA ALA A 116 -1.94 9.54 10.41
C ALA A 116 -1.87 9.48 8.88
N CYS A 117 -2.82 10.12 8.19
CA CYS A 117 -2.86 10.14 6.73
C CYS A 117 -1.50 10.62 6.18
N PRO A 118 -0.93 9.90 5.19
CA PRO A 118 0.23 10.41 4.47
C PRO A 118 -0.15 11.68 3.70
N GLU A 119 0.85 12.45 3.29
CA GLU A 119 0.62 13.48 2.26
C GLU A 119 0.11 12.80 0.98
N PRO A 120 -0.79 13.45 0.21
CA PRO A 120 -1.31 12.90 -1.03
C PRO A 120 -0.21 12.89 -2.09
N ASP A 121 0.60 11.83 -2.06
CA ASP A 121 1.76 11.61 -2.92
C ASP A 121 1.63 10.25 -3.63
N PRO A 122 2.06 10.13 -4.90
CA PRO A 122 2.03 8.88 -5.63
C PRO A 122 2.72 7.74 -4.89
N LEU A 123 3.84 7.99 -4.20
CA LEU A 123 4.53 6.97 -3.43
C LEU A 123 3.63 6.34 -2.36
N ALA A 124 2.72 7.10 -1.73
CA ALA A 124 1.80 6.56 -0.72
C ALA A 124 0.74 5.62 -1.29
N GLU A 125 0.45 5.71 -2.59
CA GLU A 125 -0.48 4.80 -3.27
C GLU A 125 0.19 3.51 -3.74
N PHE A 126 1.51 3.53 -3.95
CA PHE A 126 2.25 2.40 -4.51
C PHE A 126 3.08 1.65 -3.48
N LEU A 127 3.54 2.33 -2.41
CA LEU A 127 4.29 1.68 -1.34
C LEU A 127 3.36 0.68 -0.64
N GLU A 128 3.57 -0.59 -0.93
CA GLU A 128 2.87 -1.68 -0.30
C GLU A 128 3.33 -1.78 1.14
N LEU A 129 2.39 -1.97 2.05
CA LEU A 129 2.64 -2.06 3.47
C LEU A 129 1.83 -3.19 4.06
N ARG A 130 2.47 -3.96 4.94
CA ARG A 130 1.82 -5.01 5.71
C ARG A 130 2.22 -4.89 7.17
N LEU A 131 1.21 -4.72 8.01
CA LEU A 131 1.34 -4.71 9.46
C LEU A 131 0.82 -6.05 9.98
N SER A 132 1.66 -6.80 10.69
CA SER A 132 1.28 -8.11 11.23
C SER A 132 1.74 -8.29 12.67
N SER A 133 0.96 -8.98 13.50
CA SER A 133 1.50 -9.55 14.73
C SER A 133 2.56 -10.58 14.39
N ALA A 134 3.63 -10.62 15.17
CA ALA A 134 4.74 -11.54 14.97
C ALA A 134 5.24 -12.12 16.29
N THR A 135 6.08 -13.14 16.17
CA THR A 135 6.89 -13.67 17.28
C THR A 135 8.24 -12.96 17.37
N ALA A 136 8.98 -13.23 18.45
CA ALA A 136 10.29 -12.63 18.72
C ALA A 136 11.35 -12.94 17.65
N ASP A 137 11.17 -13.98 16.85
CA ASP A 137 12.03 -14.35 15.72
C ASP A 137 11.54 -13.78 14.37
N GLY A 138 10.51 -12.93 14.38
CA GLY A 138 9.95 -12.31 13.18
C GLY A 138 8.96 -13.18 12.40
N THR A 139 8.57 -14.35 12.93
CA THR A 139 7.54 -15.18 12.26
C THR A 139 6.18 -14.49 12.35
N VAL A 140 5.55 -14.28 11.18
CA VAL A 140 4.20 -13.71 11.09
C VAL A 140 3.18 -14.65 11.71
N ASP A 141 2.30 -14.09 12.53
CA ASP A 141 1.17 -14.78 13.13
C ASP A 141 -0.16 -14.34 12.48
N THR A 142 -0.55 -13.07 12.66
CA THR A 142 -1.82 -12.54 12.15
C THR A 142 -1.61 -11.20 11.44
N THR A 143 -2.13 -11.07 10.21
CA THR A 143 -2.14 -9.78 9.49
C THR A 143 -3.15 -8.83 10.14
N ILE A 144 -2.71 -7.63 10.51
CA ILE A 144 -3.53 -6.56 11.09
C ILE A 144 -4.10 -5.68 9.98
N ALA A 145 -3.25 -5.26 9.04
CA ALA A 145 -3.63 -4.45 7.88
C ALA A 145 -2.65 -4.71 6.74
N ALA A 146 -3.14 -4.63 5.51
CA ALA A 146 -2.33 -4.74 4.29
C ALA A 146 -2.93 -3.90 3.16
N GLY A 147 -2.09 -3.45 2.23
CA GLY A 147 -2.47 -2.65 1.07
C GLY A 147 -1.43 -1.57 0.76
N SER A 148 -1.83 -0.50 0.07
CA SER A 148 -0.97 0.68 -0.06
C SER A 148 -0.76 1.37 1.30
N LEU A 149 0.25 2.22 1.43
CA LEU A 149 0.44 3.05 2.63
C LEU A 149 -0.84 3.84 2.97
N ARG A 150 -1.55 4.38 1.96
CA ARG A 150 -2.85 5.04 2.17
C ARG A 150 -3.91 4.07 2.68
N ASP A 151 -4.06 2.89 2.07
CA ASP A 151 -5.08 1.90 2.48
C ASP A 151 -4.83 1.35 3.87
N VAL A 152 -3.57 1.07 4.22
CA VAL A 152 -3.18 0.64 5.56
C VAL A 152 -3.47 1.73 6.57
N THR A 153 -3.17 2.99 6.21
CA THR A 153 -3.49 4.14 7.06
C THR A 153 -4.99 4.26 7.31
N GLU A 154 -5.81 4.13 6.26
CA GLU A 154 -7.28 4.10 6.38
C GLU A 154 -7.78 3.03 7.35
N GLN A 155 -7.20 1.83 7.27
CA GLN A 155 -7.57 0.71 8.15
C GLN A 155 -7.20 0.95 9.62
N VAL A 156 -6.10 1.66 9.89
CA VAL A 156 -5.56 1.78 11.26
C VAL A 156 -5.68 3.16 11.90
N ARG A 157 -6.01 4.22 11.15
CA ARG A 157 -6.08 5.61 11.65
C ARG A 157 -7.07 5.80 12.80
N ALA A 158 -8.11 4.97 12.86
CA ALA A 158 -9.08 4.98 13.96
C ALA A 158 -8.49 4.52 15.30
N GLY A 159 -7.38 3.79 15.28
CA GLY A 159 -6.89 3.03 16.41
C GLY A 159 -7.36 1.58 16.33
N VAL A 160 -6.40 0.68 16.14
CA VAL A 160 -6.59 -0.77 16.22
C VAL A 160 -5.98 -1.28 17.51
N ARG A 161 -6.66 -2.22 18.16
CA ARG A 161 -6.09 -2.92 19.30
C ARG A 161 -5.13 -3.99 18.77
N LEU A 162 -3.93 -4.04 19.35
CA LEU A 162 -2.98 -5.11 19.12
C LEU A 162 -3.27 -6.21 20.14
N ASP A 163 -3.72 -7.36 19.65
CA ASP A 163 -3.99 -8.54 20.49
C ASP A 163 -2.79 -9.50 20.41
N PRO A 164 -1.99 -9.65 21.47
CA PRO A 164 -0.86 -10.57 21.46
C PRO A 164 -1.35 -12.03 21.45
N ALA A 165 -0.87 -12.83 20.50
CA ALA A 165 -1.17 -14.26 20.46
C ALA A 165 -0.58 -15.06 21.64
N THR A 166 0.47 -14.55 22.28
CA THR A 166 1.30 -15.32 23.23
C THR A 166 1.47 -14.69 24.62
N ALA A 167 1.02 -13.45 24.84
CA ALA A 167 1.32 -12.68 26.05
C ALA A 167 0.09 -12.09 26.75
N THR A 168 -1.08 -12.74 26.63
CA THR A 168 -2.34 -12.24 27.17
C THR A 168 -2.79 -12.92 28.46
N ASP A 169 -3.39 -12.14 29.37
CA ASP A 169 -4.16 -12.68 30.49
C ASP A 169 -5.57 -13.13 30.06
N GLU A 170 -6.39 -13.59 31.01
CA GLU A 170 -7.78 -14.02 30.77
C GLU A 170 -8.69 -12.93 30.18
N ASN A 171 -8.25 -11.67 30.19
CA ASN A 171 -8.96 -10.50 29.65
C ASN A 171 -8.34 -9.98 28.34
N GLY A 172 -7.36 -10.70 27.77
CA GLY A 172 -6.69 -10.31 26.52
C GLY A 172 -5.65 -9.20 26.70
N CYS A 173 -5.17 -8.97 27.93
CA CYS A 173 -4.24 -7.88 28.22
C CYS A 173 -2.80 -8.33 28.15
N LEU A 174 -1.95 -7.50 27.52
CA LEU A 174 -0.52 -7.73 27.45
C LEU A 174 0.08 -7.78 28.85
N THR A 175 0.80 -8.84 29.16
CA THR A 175 1.45 -9.05 30.47
C THR A 175 2.96 -8.82 30.43
N ASP A 176 3.59 -8.96 29.27
CA ASP A 176 5.05 -8.85 29.11
C ASP A 176 5.42 -8.07 27.85
N GLU A 177 5.54 -8.75 26.71
CA GLU A 177 5.93 -8.16 25.43
C GLU A 177 5.09 -8.68 24.26
N THR A 178 5.01 -7.87 23.20
CA THR A 178 4.41 -8.25 21.92
C THR A 178 5.23 -7.69 20.78
N PHE A 179 5.14 -8.33 19.62
CA PHE A 179 5.91 -7.96 18.44
C PHE A 179 4.99 -7.63 17.27
N LEU A 180 5.36 -6.58 16.55
CA LEU A 180 4.72 -6.12 15.31
C LEU A 180 5.77 -6.20 14.20
N LEU A 181 5.47 -6.89 13.12
CA LEU A 181 6.27 -6.87 11.90
C LEU A 181 5.66 -5.85 10.93
N VAL A 182 6.51 -4.94 10.46
CA VAL A 182 6.21 -3.95 9.43
C VAL A 182 6.99 -4.35 8.18
N GLU A 183 6.29 -4.75 7.13
CA GLU A 183 6.88 -5.06 5.83
C GLU A 183 6.47 -4.01 4.82
N TYR A 184 7.40 -3.67 3.92
CA TYR A 184 7.16 -2.68 2.89
C TYR A 184 7.83 -3.06 1.57
N ASP A 185 7.18 -2.74 0.45
CA ASP A 185 7.66 -3.00 -0.92
C ASP A 185 7.27 -1.84 -1.85
N LEU A 186 8.19 -1.37 -2.70
CA LEU A 186 7.94 -0.33 -3.70
C LEU A 186 6.99 -0.75 -4.83
N GLY A 187 6.78 -2.05 -5.04
CA GLY A 187 5.91 -2.57 -6.09
C GLY A 187 6.29 -2.04 -7.47
N LEU A 188 5.32 -1.43 -8.17
CA LEU A 188 5.52 -0.80 -9.49
C LEU A 188 5.76 0.70 -9.45
N TYR A 189 6.14 1.25 -8.29
CA TYR A 189 6.43 2.67 -8.21
C TYR A 189 7.55 3.07 -9.19
N VAL A 190 7.29 4.12 -9.97
CA VAL A 190 8.29 4.76 -10.82
C VAL A 190 8.30 6.23 -10.45
N GLY A 191 9.43 6.71 -9.94
CA GLY A 191 9.59 8.10 -9.55
C GLY A 191 10.61 8.26 -8.44
N ASP A 192 10.71 9.50 -7.97
CA ASP A 192 11.34 9.86 -6.70
C ASP A 192 10.25 10.41 -5.77
N GLY A 193 10.43 10.26 -4.47
CA GLY A 193 9.43 10.67 -3.50
C GLY A 193 9.91 10.50 -2.07
N THR A 194 9.17 11.09 -1.15
CA THR A 194 9.36 10.87 0.29
C THR A 194 8.01 10.78 0.93
N THR A 195 7.78 9.74 1.71
CA THR A 195 6.57 9.59 2.50
C THR A 195 6.94 9.22 3.94
N SER A 196 6.00 9.33 4.86
CA SER A 196 6.20 8.97 6.27
C SER A 196 5.05 8.14 6.82
N LEU A 197 5.38 7.13 7.62
CA LEU A 197 4.42 6.33 8.39
C LEU A 197 4.68 6.52 9.89
N PRO A 198 4.04 7.52 10.53
CA PRO A 198 4.13 7.67 11.98
C PRO A 198 3.22 6.65 12.67
N LEU A 199 3.80 5.77 13.47
CA LEU A 199 3.02 4.85 14.30
C LEU A 199 2.83 5.45 15.69
N TYR A 200 1.58 5.77 16.04
CA TYR A 200 1.21 6.24 17.37
C TYR A 200 0.71 5.08 18.21
N VAL A 201 1.28 4.93 19.40
CA VAL A 201 1.01 3.79 20.26
C VAL A 201 0.53 4.28 21.61
N ALA A 202 -0.47 3.59 22.16
CA ALA A 202 -0.98 3.83 23.49
C ALA A 202 -1.18 2.50 24.24
N ALA A 203 -0.67 2.41 25.45
CA ALA A 203 -0.93 1.28 26.35
C ALA A 203 -1.84 1.74 27.49
N THR A 204 -2.98 1.08 27.68
CA THR A 204 -3.92 1.39 28.77
C THR A 204 -4.01 0.23 29.77
N GLN A 205 -3.82 0.52 31.06
CA GLN A 205 -3.85 -0.48 32.11
C GLN A 205 -5.23 -1.13 32.23
N CYS A 206 -5.29 -2.44 32.06
CA CYS A 206 -6.55 -3.20 32.09
C CYS A 206 -7.23 -3.22 33.45
N ARG A 207 -6.48 -3.03 34.55
CA ARG A 207 -7.07 -2.96 35.89
C ARG A 207 -7.86 -1.67 36.14
N ASN A 208 -7.60 -0.62 35.36
CA ASN A 208 -8.10 0.73 35.61
C ASN A 208 -8.91 1.29 34.43
N ALA A 209 -8.86 0.66 33.26
CA ALA A 209 -9.59 1.04 32.06
C ALA A 209 -10.21 -0.19 31.40
N ASP A 210 -11.34 0.01 30.71
CA ASP A 210 -11.91 -1.04 29.85
C ASP A 210 -10.95 -1.29 28.68
N PRO A 211 -10.39 -2.52 28.53
CA PRO A 211 -9.44 -2.84 27.47
C PRO A 211 -10.05 -2.78 26.06
N ALA A 212 -11.38 -2.69 25.93
CA ALA A 212 -12.05 -2.48 24.65
C ALA A 212 -12.20 -0.99 24.28
N THR A 213 -11.90 -0.06 25.21
CA THR A 213 -12.01 1.38 24.94
C THR A 213 -10.78 1.91 24.24
N ASN A 214 -10.97 2.41 23.02
CA ASN A 214 -9.93 3.03 22.23
C ASN A 214 -9.45 4.36 22.86
N PRO A 215 -8.14 4.53 23.13
CA PRO A 215 -7.59 5.70 23.81
C PRO A 215 -7.39 6.94 22.90
N PHE A 216 -7.50 6.81 21.58
CA PHE A 216 -7.14 7.85 20.62
C PHE A 216 -8.25 8.87 20.32
N GLY A 217 -9.47 8.64 20.83
CA GLY A 217 -10.64 9.47 20.52
C GLY A 217 -11.17 9.23 19.10
N PRO A 218 -12.27 9.91 18.71
CA PRO A 218 -12.80 9.84 17.35
C PRO A 218 -11.82 10.46 16.33
N ILE A 219 -11.87 9.98 15.09
CA ILE A 219 -11.18 10.62 13.96
C ILE A 219 -11.94 11.90 13.61
N ASP A 220 -11.25 13.04 13.63
CA ASP A 220 -11.80 14.33 13.20
C ASP A 220 -11.52 14.65 11.71
N GLU A 221 -10.71 13.83 11.03
CA GLU A 221 -10.30 13.99 9.63
C GLU A 221 -11.23 13.23 8.64
N GLU A 222 -11.45 13.83 7.46
CA GLU A 222 -12.05 13.15 6.30
C GLU A 222 -11.13 12.01 5.81
N ASP A 223 -11.62 11.12 4.94
CA ASP A 223 -10.82 10.06 4.33
C ASP A 223 -9.49 10.59 3.78
N CYS A 224 -8.42 9.80 3.92
CA CYS A 224 -7.10 10.11 3.44
C CYS A 224 -7.17 10.40 1.94
N PRO A 225 -6.79 11.61 1.51
CA PRO A 225 -6.93 12.02 0.13
C PRO A 225 -6.06 11.15 -0.77
N PRO A 226 -6.54 10.75 -1.96
CA PRO A 226 -5.73 10.00 -2.90
C PRO A 226 -4.57 10.86 -3.43
N GLY A 227 -3.39 10.24 -3.55
CA GLY A 227 -2.15 10.82 -4.06
C GLY A 227 -1.83 10.48 -5.51
N TYR A 228 -2.71 9.77 -6.23
CA TYR A 228 -2.44 9.40 -7.62
C TYR A 228 -2.22 10.62 -8.52
N VAL A 229 -1.16 10.56 -9.32
CA VAL A 229 -0.96 11.42 -10.48
C VAL A 229 -0.95 10.57 -11.74
N CYS A 230 -1.44 11.15 -12.82
CA CYS A 230 -1.57 10.46 -14.10
C CYS A 230 -1.06 11.35 -15.22
N ASP A 231 0.16 11.87 -15.05
CA ASP A 231 0.83 12.71 -16.04
C ASP A 231 1.17 11.88 -17.29
N CYS A 232 1.44 10.59 -17.09
CA CYS A 232 1.81 9.64 -18.13
C CYS A 232 0.91 8.40 -18.12
N CYS A 233 0.57 7.92 -19.32
CA CYS A 233 0.04 6.57 -19.53
C CYS A 233 1.20 5.62 -19.88
N TRP A 234 1.77 4.97 -18.88
CA TRP A 234 2.90 4.06 -19.03
C TRP A 234 2.43 2.64 -19.39
N ALA A 235 2.89 2.10 -20.52
CA ALA A 235 2.52 0.75 -20.96
C ALA A 235 3.31 -0.32 -20.20
N ILE A 236 2.63 -1.03 -19.30
CA ILE A 236 3.25 -2.01 -18.40
C ILE A 236 3.12 -3.45 -18.90
N GLY A 237 2.11 -3.76 -19.71
CA GLY A 237 1.82 -5.16 -20.01
C GLY A 237 0.86 -5.38 -21.16
N LYS A 238 0.97 -6.58 -21.73
CA LYS A 238 0.12 -7.05 -22.82
C LYS A 238 -0.27 -8.51 -22.58
N VAL A 239 -1.56 -8.80 -22.72
CA VAL A 239 -2.09 -10.17 -22.76
C VAL A 239 -2.45 -10.51 -24.19
N GLU A 240 -1.71 -11.44 -24.79
CA GLU A 240 -2.06 -12.06 -26.06
C GLU A 240 -3.02 -13.23 -25.83
N ILE A 241 -4.07 -13.30 -26.64
CA ILE A 241 -5.10 -14.34 -26.55
C ILE A 241 -5.07 -15.14 -27.85
N ASP A 242 -4.94 -16.46 -27.70
CA ASP A 242 -5.12 -17.42 -28.78
C ASP A 242 -6.62 -17.62 -29.09
N ASP A 243 -6.93 -18.41 -30.12
CA ASP A 243 -8.31 -18.74 -30.50
C ASP A 243 -9.15 -19.20 -29.28
N GLY A 244 -10.16 -18.43 -28.88
CA GLY A 244 -11.09 -18.80 -27.80
C GLY A 244 -11.58 -17.67 -26.89
N GLY A 245 -10.91 -16.52 -26.86
CA GLY A 245 -11.33 -15.37 -26.04
C GLY A 245 -10.97 -15.48 -24.56
N PHE A 246 -11.62 -14.67 -23.73
CA PHE A 246 -11.41 -14.60 -22.27
C PHE A 246 -12.45 -15.41 -21.50
N ASP A 247 -12.03 -16.00 -20.37
CA ASP A 247 -12.88 -16.71 -19.43
C ASP A 247 -13.16 -15.83 -18.19
N VAL A 248 -14.43 -15.62 -17.84
CA VAL A 248 -14.82 -14.85 -16.65
C VAL A 248 -14.34 -15.51 -15.35
N GLY A 249 -13.80 -14.71 -14.44
CA GLY A 249 -13.25 -15.15 -13.16
C GLY A 249 -11.81 -15.67 -13.23
N ARG A 250 -11.21 -15.69 -14.42
CA ARG A 250 -9.82 -16.11 -14.61
C ARG A 250 -8.88 -14.92 -14.64
N THR A 251 -7.70 -15.10 -14.06
CA THR A 251 -6.57 -14.15 -14.17
C THR A 251 -5.66 -14.58 -15.31
N TYR A 252 -5.32 -13.63 -16.17
CA TYR A 252 -4.37 -13.77 -17.27
C TYR A 252 -3.16 -12.89 -16.99
N GLU A 253 -2.01 -13.51 -16.75
CA GLU A 253 -0.74 -12.80 -16.59
C GLU A 253 -0.32 -12.13 -17.89
N PHE A 254 0.49 -11.08 -17.80
CA PHE A 254 1.04 -10.45 -18.98
C PHE A 254 1.98 -11.41 -19.74
N THR A 255 1.65 -11.63 -21.01
CA THR A 255 2.49 -12.38 -21.96
C THR A 255 3.76 -11.62 -22.34
N GLU A 256 3.71 -10.29 -22.26
CA GLU A 256 4.84 -9.38 -22.46
C GLU A 256 4.68 -8.21 -21.48
N GLY A 257 5.79 -7.74 -20.89
CA GLY A 257 5.81 -6.61 -19.95
C GLY A 257 6.25 -7.01 -18.54
N VAL A 258 5.66 -6.34 -17.56
CA VAL A 258 5.94 -6.55 -16.13
C VAL A 258 5.50 -7.95 -15.68
N VAL A 259 6.36 -8.62 -14.93
CA VAL A 259 6.06 -9.90 -14.25
C VAL A 259 5.37 -9.63 -12.91
N GLY A 260 4.47 -10.52 -12.48
CA GLY A 260 3.74 -10.37 -11.21
C GLY A 260 2.45 -9.56 -11.36
N TYR A 261 2.04 -9.23 -12.59
CA TYR A 261 0.82 -8.51 -12.88
C TYR A 261 0.03 -9.18 -14.01
N GLY A 262 -1.27 -8.96 -13.99
CA GLY A 262 -2.18 -9.49 -15.00
C GLY A 262 -3.57 -8.87 -14.92
N ILE A 263 -4.47 -9.35 -15.76
CA ILE A 263 -5.86 -8.92 -15.76
C ILE A 263 -6.74 -10.04 -15.22
N ARG A 264 -7.58 -9.72 -14.23
CA ARG A 264 -8.64 -10.60 -13.74
C ARG A 264 -9.93 -10.27 -14.47
N VAL A 265 -10.39 -11.18 -15.31
CA VAL A 265 -11.58 -10.97 -16.14
C VAL A 265 -12.83 -11.00 -15.27
N THR A 266 -13.64 -9.94 -15.35
CA THR A 266 -14.87 -9.78 -14.58
C THR A 266 -16.11 -10.05 -15.42
N ASP A 267 -16.07 -9.76 -16.72
CA ASP A 267 -17.15 -10.05 -17.66
C ASP A 267 -16.65 -10.16 -19.11
N THR A 268 -17.44 -10.78 -19.98
CA THR A 268 -17.19 -10.85 -21.43
C THR A 268 -18.49 -10.76 -22.21
N ASP A 269 -18.43 -10.17 -23.41
CA ASP A 269 -19.47 -10.32 -24.43
C ASP A 269 -18.83 -10.90 -25.68
N GLY A 270 -19.22 -12.14 -26.01
CA GLY A 270 -18.61 -12.90 -27.09
C GLY A 270 -17.09 -13.07 -26.94
N ASP A 271 -16.39 -13.03 -28.07
CA ASP A 271 -14.93 -13.05 -28.15
C ASP A 271 -14.35 -11.67 -28.49
N ASP A 272 -15.19 -10.65 -28.67
CA ASP A 272 -14.83 -9.31 -29.12
C ASP A 272 -14.88 -8.23 -28.04
N ALA A 273 -15.39 -8.52 -26.83
CA ALA A 273 -15.39 -7.61 -25.68
C ALA A 273 -15.02 -8.27 -24.34
N VAL A 274 -14.37 -7.50 -23.47
CA VAL A 274 -13.92 -7.95 -22.14
C VAL A 274 -14.01 -6.83 -21.12
N ALA A 275 -14.39 -7.14 -19.89
CA ALA A 275 -14.24 -6.30 -18.72
C ALA A 275 -13.24 -6.97 -17.76
N PHE A 276 -12.36 -6.18 -17.16
CA PHE A 276 -11.35 -6.73 -16.25
C PHE A 276 -10.91 -5.73 -15.18
N GLU A 277 -10.26 -6.29 -14.17
CA GLU A 277 -9.50 -5.57 -13.14
C GLU A 277 -8.01 -5.86 -13.33
N LEU A 278 -7.17 -4.83 -13.34
CA LEU A 278 -5.72 -5.00 -13.22
C LEU A 278 -5.39 -5.44 -11.80
N VAL A 279 -4.60 -6.51 -11.68
CA VAL A 279 -4.22 -7.10 -10.39
C VAL A 279 -2.71 -7.40 -10.35
N ALA A 280 -2.11 -7.24 -9.17
CA ALA A 280 -0.85 -7.90 -8.84
C ALA A 280 -1.14 -9.38 -8.51
N THR A 281 -0.38 -10.32 -9.06
CA THR A 281 -0.67 -11.75 -8.97
C THR A 281 -0.23 -12.38 -7.65
N ASP A 282 0.61 -11.67 -6.89
CA ASP A 282 1.02 -11.99 -5.52
C ASP A 282 0.13 -11.35 -4.45
N GLY A 283 -0.88 -10.58 -4.85
CA GLY A 283 -1.79 -9.88 -3.94
C GLY A 283 -1.33 -8.48 -3.53
N GLY A 284 -0.29 -7.94 -4.18
CA GLY A 284 0.14 -6.55 -4.05
C GLY A 284 -0.84 -5.52 -4.62
N VAL A 285 -0.40 -4.27 -4.70
CA VAL A 285 -1.20 -3.12 -5.10
C VAL A 285 -1.10 -2.88 -6.60
N ALA A 286 -2.25 -2.85 -7.28
CA ALA A 286 -2.31 -2.51 -8.69
C ALA A 286 -2.52 -0.99 -8.90
N PRO A 287 -1.74 -0.35 -9.80
CA PRO A 287 -1.98 1.04 -10.14
C PRO A 287 -3.25 1.25 -10.97
N PRO A 288 -3.83 2.46 -10.94
CA PRO A 288 -5.02 2.76 -11.72
C PRO A 288 -4.73 2.76 -13.22
N LEU A 289 -5.73 2.34 -14.00
CA LEU A 289 -5.68 2.35 -15.45
C LEU A 289 -5.63 3.78 -15.99
N CYS A 290 -4.77 3.99 -16.99
CA CYS A 290 -4.68 5.25 -17.74
C CYS A 290 -5.24 5.09 -19.14
N GLU A 291 -4.90 3.99 -19.81
CA GLU A 291 -5.36 3.67 -21.17
C GLU A 291 -5.34 2.15 -21.37
N VAL A 292 -6.37 1.61 -22.00
CA VAL A 292 -6.40 0.22 -22.46
C VAL A 292 -6.58 0.20 -23.97
N ARG A 293 -5.78 -0.62 -24.65
CA ARG A 293 -5.93 -0.86 -26.10
C ARG A 293 -6.36 -2.29 -26.36
N VAL A 294 -7.47 -2.43 -27.08
CA VAL A 294 -8.06 -3.73 -27.42
C VAL A 294 -7.88 -3.98 -28.90
N LYS A 295 -7.07 -4.97 -29.25
CA LYS A 295 -6.74 -5.29 -30.63
C LYS A 295 -7.68 -6.34 -31.19
N GLY A 296 -8.29 -6.04 -32.35
CA GLY A 296 -9.01 -7.01 -33.18
C GLY A 296 -8.83 -6.71 -34.67
N GLY A 297 -8.74 -7.74 -35.52
CA GLY A 297 -8.62 -7.56 -36.97
C GLY A 297 -7.42 -6.71 -37.41
N ARG A 298 -7.63 -5.59 -38.12
CA ARG A 298 -6.54 -4.70 -38.59
C ARG A 298 -6.28 -3.46 -37.73
N ASN A 299 -7.21 -3.11 -36.83
CA ASN A 299 -7.16 -1.88 -36.04
C ASN A 299 -7.12 -2.20 -34.54
N GLU A 300 -6.95 -1.19 -33.70
CA GLU A 300 -7.12 -1.26 -32.25
C GLU A 300 -8.15 -0.23 -31.80
N ALA A 301 -8.93 -0.57 -30.78
CA ALA A 301 -9.75 0.37 -30.04
C ALA A 301 -8.94 0.88 -28.85
N VAL A 302 -9.14 2.14 -28.47
CA VAL A 302 -8.40 2.80 -27.40
C VAL A 302 -9.42 3.36 -26.42
N TYR A 303 -9.27 2.99 -25.15
CA TYR A 303 -10.12 3.41 -24.04
C TYR A 303 -9.23 4.16 -23.06
N GLY A 304 -9.41 5.48 -22.96
CA GLY A 304 -8.65 6.33 -22.05
C GLY A 304 -9.41 6.53 -20.74
N ARG A 305 -8.70 6.85 -19.67
CA ARG A 305 -9.28 7.24 -18.39
C ARG A 305 -10.14 8.51 -18.52
N GLU A 306 -11.24 8.58 -17.79
CA GLU A 306 -11.94 9.86 -17.58
C GLU A 306 -11.12 10.79 -16.67
N PRO A 307 -11.12 12.12 -16.89
CA PRO A 307 -10.50 13.06 -15.96
C PRO A 307 -11.01 12.85 -14.53
N ASP A 308 -10.10 12.92 -13.55
CA ASP A 308 -10.38 12.76 -12.11
C ASP A 308 -10.93 11.39 -11.65
N THR A 309 -11.08 10.41 -12.56
CA THR A 309 -11.44 9.02 -12.21
C THR A 309 -10.20 8.15 -12.08
N TYR A 310 -10.00 7.50 -10.94
CA TYR A 310 -8.90 6.55 -10.71
C TYR A 310 -9.47 5.19 -10.34
N GLY A 311 -9.12 4.16 -11.09
CA GLY A 311 -9.58 2.80 -10.83
C GLY A 311 -8.74 1.76 -11.54
N THR A 312 -8.72 0.55 -11.01
CA THR A 312 -8.03 -0.61 -11.59
C THR A 312 -8.94 -1.40 -12.54
N THR A 313 -10.23 -1.06 -12.62
CA THR A 313 -11.21 -1.73 -13.47
C THR A 313 -11.51 -0.95 -14.75
N THR A 314 -11.90 -1.65 -15.80
CA THR A 314 -12.27 -1.04 -17.09
C THR A 314 -13.49 -0.11 -17.02
N ASP A 315 -14.30 -0.18 -15.95
CA ASP A 315 -15.38 0.77 -15.66
C ASP A 315 -14.88 2.22 -15.51
N SER A 316 -13.60 2.40 -15.14
CA SER A 316 -12.98 3.71 -14.97
C SER A 316 -12.56 4.39 -16.29
N LEU A 317 -12.74 3.70 -17.42
CA LEU A 317 -12.32 4.17 -18.74
C LEU A 317 -13.47 4.78 -19.53
N ASP A 318 -13.25 5.91 -20.16
CA ASP A 318 -14.21 6.53 -21.09
C ASP A 318 -14.49 5.61 -22.29
N GLY A 319 -15.74 5.61 -22.74
CA GLY A 319 -16.20 4.85 -23.90
C GLY A 319 -16.46 3.36 -23.66
N ASN A 320 -16.27 2.85 -22.43
CA ASN A 320 -16.71 1.49 -22.08
C ASN A 320 -18.25 1.36 -22.13
N THR A 321 -18.77 0.13 -22.21
CA THR A 321 -20.20 -0.16 -22.07
C THR A 321 -20.39 -1.16 -20.94
N ASP A 322 -20.93 -0.72 -19.81
CA ASP A 322 -21.08 -1.55 -18.60
C ASP A 322 -19.76 -2.24 -18.19
N GLY A 323 -18.65 -1.51 -18.30
CA GLY A 323 -17.29 -2.01 -18.01
C GLY A 323 -16.62 -2.74 -19.16
N LEU A 324 -17.35 -3.13 -20.21
CA LEU A 324 -16.79 -3.84 -21.36
C LEU A 324 -16.02 -2.89 -22.27
N VAL A 325 -14.78 -3.27 -22.59
CA VAL A 325 -13.96 -2.70 -23.65
C VAL A 325 -13.89 -3.70 -24.82
N SER A 326 -14.15 -3.23 -26.03
CA SER A 326 -14.37 -4.08 -27.20
C SER A 326 -13.43 -3.76 -28.36
N THR A 327 -13.30 -4.71 -29.28
CA THR A 327 -12.53 -4.48 -30.50
C THR A 327 -13.26 -3.53 -31.46
N PRO A 328 -12.54 -2.93 -32.43
CA PRO A 328 -13.19 -2.15 -33.47
C PRO A 328 -14.14 -3.01 -34.32
N ALA A 329 -15.35 -2.51 -34.56
CA ALA A 329 -16.33 -3.16 -35.43
C ALA A 329 -15.77 -3.45 -36.84
N ASN A 330 -16.05 -4.65 -37.34
CA ASN A 330 -15.77 -5.03 -38.71
C ASN A 330 -16.71 -4.28 -39.65
N ARG A 331 -16.14 -3.48 -40.55
CA ARG A 331 -16.89 -2.65 -41.52
C ARG A 331 -17.78 -3.44 -42.48
N SER A 332 -17.63 -4.76 -42.55
CA SER A 332 -18.32 -5.61 -43.54
C SER A 332 -19.63 -6.18 -43.01
N ASN A 333 -19.72 -6.47 -41.70
CA ASN A 333 -20.89 -7.10 -41.05
C ASN A 333 -21.35 -6.36 -39.78
N GLY A 334 -20.56 -5.44 -39.23
CA GLY A 334 -20.90 -4.68 -38.03
C GLY A 334 -20.46 -5.34 -36.72
N ASP A 335 -20.20 -6.65 -36.73
CA ASP A 335 -19.71 -7.41 -35.57
C ASP A 335 -18.26 -7.04 -35.22
N GLY A 336 -17.84 -7.19 -33.97
CA GLY A 336 -16.43 -7.04 -33.60
C GLY A 336 -15.57 -8.18 -34.14
N TYR A 337 -14.26 -7.96 -34.14
CA TYR A 337 -13.30 -9.05 -34.33
C TYR A 337 -13.03 -9.72 -32.99
N GLY A 338 -12.72 -11.02 -32.99
CA GLY A 338 -12.16 -11.65 -31.79
C GLY A 338 -10.92 -10.88 -31.29
N ILE A 339 -10.82 -10.70 -29.98
CA ILE A 339 -9.70 -10.02 -29.33
C ILE A 339 -8.43 -10.83 -29.56
N SER A 340 -7.43 -10.19 -30.16
CA SER A 340 -6.10 -10.78 -30.36
C SER A 340 -5.15 -10.44 -29.20
N TYR A 341 -5.23 -9.22 -28.67
CA TYR A 341 -4.53 -8.84 -27.46
C TYR A 341 -5.19 -7.65 -26.76
N VAL A 342 -4.90 -7.52 -25.47
CA VAL A 342 -5.18 -6.34 -24.66
C VAL A 342 -3.85 -5.77 -24.18
N LEU A 343 -3.59 -4.49 -24.47
CA LEU A 343 -2.44 -3.75 -23.95
C LEU A 343 -2.92 -2.82 -22.85
N VAL A 344 -2.27 -2.90 -21.69
CA VAL A 344 -2.62 -2.16 -20.47
C VAL A 344 -1.59 -1.07 -20.22
N LYS A 345 -2.08 0.17 -20.05
CA LYS A 345 -1.30 1.31 -19.58
C LYS A 345 -1.87 1.83 -18.28
N VAL A 346 -0.98 2.22 -17.38
CA VAL A 346 -1.33 2.67 -16.03
C VAL A 346 -0.84 4.09 -15.80
N CYS A 347 -1.41 4.74 -14.79
CA CYS A 347 -0.99 6.07 -14.39
C CYS A 347 0.43 6.02 -13.81
N ALA A 348 1.28 6.93 -14.27
CA ALA A 348 2.61 7.15 -13.73
C ALA A 348 2.92 8.65 -13.68
N PRO A 349 3.76 9.10 -12.72
CA PRO A 349 4.27 10.47 -12.71
C PRO A 349 5.28 10.69 -13.86
N GLU A 350 5.48 11.96 -14.20
CA GLU A 350 6.66 12.36 -14.98
C GLU A 350 7.92 12.24 -14.11
N THR A 351 8.98 11.65 -14.68
CA THR A 351 10.29 11.57 -14.04
C THR A 351 11.25 12.52 -14.73
N GLY A 352 11.64 13.61 -14.04
CA GLY A 352 12.53 14.61 -14.62
C GLY A 352 12.01 15.21 -15.93
N TRP A 353 10.69 15.45 -16.02
CA TRP A 353 9.96 15.98 -17.19
C TRP A 353 9.71 14.99 -18.33
N ASP A 354 10.07 13.73 -18.19
CA ASP A 354 9.83 12.68 -19.19
C ASP A 354 8.95 11.57 -18.62
N CYS A 355 8.08 11.00 -19.47
CA CYS A 355 7.34 9.80 -19.12
C CYS A 355 8.24 8.56 -19.07
N PRO A 356 7.94 7.58 -18.21
CA PRO A 356 8.63 6.30 -18.21
C PRO A 356 8.57 5.62 -19.58
N ASP A 357 9.66 4.94 -19.97
CA ASP A 357 9.71 4.18 -21.22
C ASP A 357 8.71 3.03 -21.20
N ASP A 358 7.84 2.98 -22.23
CA ASP A 358 6.90 1.88 -22.43
C ASP A 358 7.62 0.52 -22.49
N LEU A 359 7.18 -0.42 -21.65
CA LEU A 359 7.73 -1.78 -21.58
C LEU A 359 7.20 -2.67 -22.70
N VAL A 360 6.03 -2.33 -23.23
CA VAL A 360 5.36 -3.04 -24.33
C VAL A 360 4.88 -2.06 -25.38
N ARG A 361 4.73 -2.52 -26.62
CA ARG A 361 4.25 -1.68 -27.72
C ARG A 361 3.09 -2.33 -28.46
N SER A 362 2.18 -1.50 -28.97
CA SER A 362 1.21 -1.95 -29.97
C SER A 362 1.93 -2.55 -31.17
N ALA A 363 1.36 -3.62 -31.72
CA ALA A 363 1.78 -4.12 -33.03
C ALA A 363 1.62 -3.02 -34.08
N ALA A 364 2.62 -2.84 -34.96
CA ALA A 364 2.54 -1.84 -36.02
C ALA A 364 1.27 -2.05 -36.86
N SER A 365 0.34 -1.10 -36.81
CA SER A 365 -0.84 -1.10 -37.68
C SER A 365 -0.35 -1.15 -39.13
N GLY A 366 -0.75 -2.18 -39.88
CA GLY A 366 -0.26 -2.47 -41.24
C GLY A 366 -0.66 -1.40 -42.27
N GLY A 367 -0.05 -0.23 -42.20
CA GLY A 367 -0.05 0.80 -43.23
C GLY A 367 1.24 0.69 -44.03
N GLY A 368 1.32 -0.27 -44.95
CA GLY A 368 2.39 -0.27 -45.94
C GLY A 368 2.36 1.05 -46.73
N PRO A 369 3.50 1.69 -47.02
CA PRO A 369 3.51 2.90 -47.83
C PRO A 369 2.94 2.55 -49.20
N GLY A 370 1.80 3.16 -49.53
CA GLY A 370 1.17 3.02 -50.83
C GLY A 370 2.18 3.35 -51.91
N ARG A 371 2.55 2.35 -52.71
CA ARG A 371 3.26 2.57 -53.97
C ARG A 371 2.32 3.37 -54.87
N GLY A 372 2.52 4.67 -54.92
CA GLY A 372 1.94 5.54 -55.94
C GLY A 372 2.35 5.02 -57.32
N ARG A 373 1.33 4.78 -58.15
CA ARG A 373 1.48 4.68 -59.60
C ARG A 373 1.46 6.06 -60.22
#